data_AF-G4N0V7-F1
#
_entry.id   AF-G4N0V7-F1
#
_cell.length_a   1.000
_cell.length_b   1.000
_cell.length_c   1.000
_cell.angle_alpha   90.00
_cell.angle_beta   90.00
_cell.angle_gamma   90.00
#
_symmetry.space_group_name_H-M   'P 1'
#
loop_
_entity.id
_entity.type
_entity.pdbx_description
1 polymer ?
#
loop_
_entity_poly.entity_id
_entity_poly.type
_entity_poly.pdbx_seq_one_letter_code
_entity_poly.pdbx_strand_id
1 'polypeptide(L)' 'MLGHVQTDMGDLASDAFGLEFAPITIDQCTRDTAEIIEKSTKQDHSGKFFDRTIDSIYLW' A
#
# COMPACT_ATOMS: atom_id res chain seq x y z
N MET A 1 -1.43 4.07 0.43
CA MET A 1 -2.50 3.09 0.28
C MET A 1 -1.78 1.78 0.18
N LEU A 2 -2.05 0.84 1.08
CA LEU A 2 -1.28 -0.41 1.15
C LEU A 2 -1.51 -1.33 -0.08
N GLY A 3 -2.44 -0.95 -0.96
CA GLY A 3 -2.93 -1.73 -2.09
C GLY A 3 -3.87 -2.86 -1.63
N HIS A 4 -4.19 -3.76 -2.55
CA HIS A 4 -5.01 -4.94 -2.26
C HIS A 4 -4.10 -6.07 -1.77
N VAL A 5 -4.02 -6.24 -0.44
CA VAL A 5 -3.05 -7.09 0.26
C VAL A 5 -3.65 -8.40 0.71
N GLN A 6 -2.89 -9.50 0.65
CA GLN A 6 -3.22 -10.87 1.10
C GLN A 6 -3.40 -10.97 2.62
N THR A 7 -4.41 -10.27 3.09
CA THR A 7 -4.96 -10.34 4.45
C THR A 7 -6.31 -11.01 4.35
N ASP A 8 -6.86 -11.49 5.47
CA ASP A 8 -8.22 -12.05 5.49
C ASP A 8 -9.24 -11.10 4.82
N MET A 9 -9.09 -9.79 5.03
CA MET A 9 -9.95 -8.77 4.40
C MET A 9 -9.70 -8.64 2.90
N GLY A 10 -8.44 -8.60 2.48
CA GLY A 10 -8.11 -8.46 1.06
C GLY A 10 -8.50 -9.71 0.28
N ASP A 11 -8.21 -10.90 0.78
CA ASP A 11 -8.61 -12.14 0.11
C ASP A 11 -10.12 -12.30 0.06
N LEU A 12 -10.85 -11.91 1.12
CA LEU A 12 -12.32 -11.83 1.09
C LEU A 12 -12.84 -10.88 -0.01
N ALA A 13 -12.12 -9.80 -0.29
CA ALA A 13 -12.49 -8.85 -1.33
C ALA A 13 -12.06 -9.30 -2.75
N SER A 14 -11.20 -10.30 -2.89
CA SER A 14 -10.62 -10.72 -4.18
C SER A 14 -11.66 -11.25 -5.16
N ASP A 15 -12.72 -11.89 -4.66
CA ASP A 15 -13.85 -12.36 -5.46
C ASP A 15 -14.50 -11.21 -6.26
N ALA A 16 -14.61 -10.01 -5.67
CA ALA A 16 -15.18 -8.83 -6.32
C ALA A 16 -14.34 -8.33 -7.50
N PHE A 17 -13.06 -8.72 -7.56
CA PHE A 17 -12.11 -8.38 -8.63
C PHE A 17 -11.80 -9.57 -9.55
N GLY A 18 -12.46 -10.73 -9.36
CA GLY A 18 -12.20 -11.94 -10.13
C GLY A 18 -10.81 -12.53 -9.89
N LEU A 19 -10.25 -12.31 -8.71
CA LEU A 19 -8.94 -12.79 -8.30
C LEU A 19 -9.09 -13.94 -7.30
N GLU A 20 -8.21 -14.94 -7.38
CA GLU A 20 -8.17 -16.06 -6.42
C GLU A 20 -7.64 -15.62 -5.05
N PHE A 21 -6.70 -14.67 -5.06
CA PHE A 21 -6.10 -14.06 -3.88
C PHE A 21 -5.69 -12.63 -4.20
N ALA A 22 -5.51 -11.82 -3.17
CA ALA A 22 -5.08 -10.45 -3.32
C ALA A 22 -3.68 -10.39 -3.98
N PRO A 23 -3.41 -9.39 -4.84
CA PRO A 23 -2.18 -9.37 -5.63
C PRO A 23 -0.91 -9.03 -4.83
N ILE A 24 -1.03 -8.40 -3.66
CA ILE A 24 0.13 -7.94 -2.87
C ILE A 24 0.31 -8.82 -1.63
N THR A 25 1.49 -9.40 -1.45
CA THR A 25 1.79 -10.15 -0.22
C THR A 25 1.97 -9.22 0.98
N ILE A 26 1.73 -9.75 2.19
CA ILE A 26 1.99 -9.01 3.44
C ILE A 26 3.46 -8.55 3.51
N ASP A 27 4.41 -9.42 3.16
CA ASP A 27 5.84 -9.10 3.19
C ASP A 27 6.25 -8.00 2.23
N GLN A 28 5.59 -7.90 1.06
CA GLN A 28 5.83 -6.80 0.13
C GLN A 28 5.26 -5.49 0.69
N CYS A 29 4.00 -5.52 1.12
CA CYS A 29 3.32 -4.36 1.70
C CYS A 29 4.07 -3.77 2.91
N THR A 30 4.56 -4.62 3.81
CA THR A 30 5.28 -4.19 5.02
C THR A 30 6.62 -3.53 4.67
N ARG A 31 7.40 -4.11 3.74
CA ARG A 31 8.66 -3.52 3.27
C ARG A 31 8.46 -2.17 2.61
N ASP A 32 7.49 -2.07 1.71
CA ASP A 32 7.18 -0.83 0.98
C ASP A 32 6.73 0.27 1.94
N THR A 33 5.89 -0.07 2.91
CA THR A 33 5.42 0.87 3.94
C THR A 33 6.58 1.34 4.82
N ALA A 34 7.46 0.43 5.24
CA ALA A 34 8.64 0.78 6.04
C ALA A 34 9.55 1.73 5.28
N GLU A 35 9.76 1.52 3.98
CA GLU A 35 10.56 2.39 3.12
C GLU A 35 9.96 3.80 3.01
N ILE A 36 8.63 3.91 2.83
CA ILE A 36 7.95 5.21 2.82
C ILE A 36 8.19 5.94 4.14
N ILE A 37 8.03 5.25 5.27
CA ILE A 37 8.23 5.84 6.60
C ILE A 37 9.68 6.28 6.79
N GLU A 38 10.65 5.43 6.45
CA GLU A 38 12.08 5.68 6.61
C GLU A 38 12.55 6.88 5.79
N LYS A 39 12.04 7.03 4.56
CA LYS A 39 12.45 8.10 3.65
C LYS A 39 11.61 9.37 3.77
N SER A 40 10.49 9.33 4.50
CA SER A 40 9.60 10.48 4.66
C SER A 40 10.21 11.59 5.51
N THR A 41 10.14 12.81 5.00
CA THR A 41 10.58 14.03 5.66
C THR A 41 9.40 14.97 5.94
N LYS A 42 9.48 15.76 7.01
CA LYS A 42 8.45 16.76 7.32
C LYS A 42 8.27 17.79 6.20
N GLN A 43 9.37 18.18 5.56
CA GLN A 43 9.35 19.22 4.52
C GLN A 43 8.65 18.74 3.25
N ASP A 44 8.97 17.53 2.79
CA ASP A 44 8.57 17.10 1.45
C ASP A 44 7.37 16.14 1.47
N HIS A 45 7.07 15.49 2.59
CA HIS A 45 6.13 14.36 2.63
C HIS A 45 4.94 14.59 3.59
N SER A 46 5.00 15.59 4.47
CA SER A 46 3.91 15.88 5.41
C SER A 46 2.62 16.29 4.70
N GLY A 47 1.50 15.68 5.08
CA GLY A 47 0.17 15.97 4.53
C GLY A 47 -0.12 15.35 3.16
N LYS A 48 0.80 14.54 2.64
CA LYS A 48 0.62 13.80 1.39
C LYS A 48 0.08 12.40 1.66
N PHE A 49 -0.71 11.89 0.71
CA PHE A 49 -1.18 10.52 0.72
C PHE A 49 -0.39 9.71 -0.31
N PHE A 50 0.40 8.74 0.14
CA PHE A 50 1.22 7.91 -0.73
C PHE A 50 0.43 6.68 -1.17
N ASP A 51 0.72 6.10 -2.34
CA ASP A 51 0.25 4.76 -2.73
C ASP A 51 1.15 3.71 -2.08
N ARG A 52 1.96 3.03 -2.89
CA ARG A 52 2.86 1.93 -2.53
C ARG A 52 4.33 2.33 -2.48
N THR A 53 4.70 3.46 -3.08
CA THR A 53 6.07 3.95 -3.06
C THR A 53 6.09 5.43 -2.66
N ILE A 54 7.23 5.90 -2.16
CA ILE A 54 7.39 7.30 -1.75
C ILE A 54 7.25 8.28 -2.94
N ASP A 55 7.52 7.80 -4.15
CA ASP A 55 7.39 8.57 -5.39
C ASP A 55 5.95 8.57 -5.95
N SER A 56 5.05 7.75 -5.39
CA SER A 56 3.67 7.64 -5.85
C SER A 56 2.73 8.31 -4.85
N ILE A 57 2.24 9.50 -5.22
CA ILE A 57 1.30 10.28 -4.41
C ILE A 57 -0.10 10.17 -5.02
N TYR A 58 -1.09 9.82 -4.21
CA TYR A 58 -2.51 9.91 -4.53
C TYR A 58 -3.06 11.29 -4.19
N LEU A 59 -4.06 11.71 -4.99
CA LEU A 59 -4.92 12.84 -4.63
C LEU A 59 -5.90 12.40 -3.53
N TRP A 60 -6.21 13.34 -2.64
CA TRP A 60 -7.22 13.18 -1.58
C TRP A 60 -8.64 13.09 -2.15
#